data_AF-A0A531KFW2-F1
#
_entry.id   AF-A0A531KFW2-F1
#
_cell.length_a   1.000
_cell.length_b   1.000
_cell.length_c   1.000
_cell.angle_alpha   90.00
_cell.angle_beta   90.00
_cell.angle_gamma   90.00
#
_symmetry.space_group_name_H-M   'P 1'
#
loop_
_entity.id
_entity.type
_entity.pdbx_description
1 polymer ?
#
loop_
_entity_poly.entity_id
_entity_poly.type
_entity_poly.pdbx_seq_one_letter_code
_entity_poly.pdbx_strand_id
1 'polypeptide(L)'
;YTGVGYSNVGSVARQIVEEHLDLCLAAGINHEGINAEVAKGQWEFQIFGKGSKKAADQMWMARYLMQRLTEKYGIDIEYHCKPLGDTDWNGSGMHANFSTAYMREVGGKDYFEALMAAFDKNLMDHIAVYGPDNDKRLTGKHETAPWNRFSYGIADRGASI
;
A
#
# COMPACT_ATOMS: atom_id res chain seq x y z
N TYR A 1 -6.14 0.21 13.99
CA TYR A 1 -6.71 -0.45 12.79
C TYR A 1 -8.22 -0.37 12.79
N THR A 2 -8.82 0.13 11.71
CA THR A 2 -10.28 0.21 11.44
C THR A 2 -11.15 0.76 12.59
N GLY A 3 -10.55 1.55 13.49
CA GLY A 3 -11.20 2.03 14.70
C GLY A 3 -12.17 3.18 14.46
N VAL A 4 -13.08 3.37 15.42
CA VAL A 4 -14.03 4.49 15.51
C VAL A 4 -13.89 5.23 16.84
N GLY A 5 -14.31 6.50 16.87
CA GLY A 5 -14.23 7.37 18.06
C GLY A 5 -12.96 8.22 18.17
N TYR A 6 -13.08 9.36 18.86
CA TYR A 6 -12.03 10.39 18.95
C TYR A 6 -10.67 9.85 19.43
N SER A 7 -10.67 8.98 20.44
CA SER A 7 -9.44 8.40 20.99
C SER A 7 -8.64 7.62 19.95
N ASN A 8 -9.32 6.96 19.02
CA ASN A 8 -8.72 6.11 17.98
C ASN A 8 -8.38 6.89 16.71
N VAL A 9 -9.22 7.86 16.33
CA VAL A 9 -9.22 8.49 15.00
C VAL A 9 -8.69 9.92 15.01
N GLY A 10 -8.81 10.62 16.14
CA GLY A 10 -8.60 12.07 16.23
C GLY A 10 -9.79 12.87 15.70
N SER A 11 -9.64 14.19 15.66
CA SER A 11 -10.70 15.13 15.27
C SER A 11 -10.87 15.31 13.76
N VAL A 12 -9.79 15.17 12.98
CA VAL A 12 -9.76 15.65 11.58
C VAL A 12 -9.43 14.57 10.56
N ALA A 13 -8.69 13.51 10.93
CA ALA A 13 -8.13 12.58 9.95
C ALA A 13 -9.20 11.88 9.10
N ARG A 14 -10.32 11.46 9.69
CA ARG A 14 -11.43 10.85 8.95
C ARG A 14 -12.07 11.82 7.95
N GLN A 15 -12.24 13.08 8.35
CA GLN A 15 -12.81 14.10 7.47
C GLN A 15 -11.96 14.29 6.20
N ILE A 16 -10.64 14.32 6.36
CA ILE A 16 -9.70 14.42 5.23
C ILE A 16 -9.83 13.20 4.31
N VAL A 17 -9.85 11.99 4.88
CA VAL A 17 -9.87 10.76 4.08
C VAL A 17 -11.21 10.58 3.36
N GLU A 18 -12.34 10.94 3.98
CA GLU A 18 -13.65 10.91 3.32
C GLU A 18 -13.74 11.94 2.20
N GLU A 19 -13.25 13.16 2.40
CA GLU A 19 -13.24 14.17 1.33
C GLU A 19 -12.27 13.79 0.19
N HIS A 20 -11.14 13.17 0.50
CA HIS A 20 -10.22 12.64 -0.52
C HIS A 20 -10.87 11.56 -1.39
N LEU A 21 -11.62 10.65 -0.76
CA LEU A 21 -12.42 9.65 -1.48
C LEU A 21 -13.40 10.32 -2.44
N ASP A 22 -14.17 11.30 -1.96
CA ASP A 22 -15.14 12.03 -2.79
C ASP A 22 -14.47 12.75 -3.97
N LEU A 23 -13.33 13.42 -3.73
CA LEU A 23 -12.55 14.07 -4.78
C LEU A 23 -12.04 13.07 -5.83
N CYS A 24 -11.59 11.89 -5.41
CA CYS A 24 -11.13 10.85 -6.31
C CYS A 24 -12.28 10.32 -7.18
N LEU A 25 -13.44 10.04 -6.58
CA LEU A 25 -14.63 9.58 -7.31
C LEU A 25 -15.10 10.64 -8.31
N ALA A 26 -15.14 11.92 -7.92
CA ALA A 26 -15.50 13.03 -8.80
C ALA A 26 -14.52 13.19 -9.98
N ALA A 27 -13.23 12.89 -9.76
CA ALA A 27 -12.21 12.90 -10.81
C ALA A 27 -12.24 11.65 -11.72
N GLY A 28 -13.12 10.68 -11.47
CA GLY A 28 -13.19 9.42 -12.21
C GLY A 28 -12.03 8.46 -11.92
N ILE A 29 -11.37 8.61 -10.78
CA ILE A 29 -10.37 7.65 -10.28
C ILE A 29 -11.12 6.41 -9.80
N ASN A 30 -10.63 5.22 -10.16
CA ASN A 30 -11.26 3.96 -9.76
C ASN A 30 -10.84 3.59 -8.34
N HIS A 31 -11.42 4.31 -7.39
CA HIS A 31 -11.15 4.22 -5.97
C HIS A 31 -12.04 3.15 -5.33
N GLU A 32 -11.45 2.16 -4.65
CA GLU A 32 -12.17 0.96 -4.20
C GLU A 32 -12.43 0.95 -2.69
N GLY A 33 -11.70 1.74 -1.90
CA GLY A 33 -11.92 1.78 -0.46
C GLY A 33 -10.93 2.65 0.30
N ILE A 34 -11.22 2.80 1.59
CA ILE A 34 -10.39 3.48 2.59
C ILE A 34 -10.42 2.71 3.90
N ASN A 35 -9.35 2.77 4.69
CA ASN A 35 -9.37 2.30 6.07
C ASN A 35 -8.35 3.03 6.95
N ALA A 36 -8.66 3.13 8.25
CA ALA A 36 -7.68 3.55 9.25
C ALA A 36 -6.70 2.40 9.50
N GLU A 37 -5.40 2.69 9.45
CA GLU A 37 -4.36 1.69 9.61
C GLU A 37 -4.01 1.42 11.09
N VAL A 38 -2.99 0.60 11.32
CA VAL A 38 -2.55 0.19 12.66
C VAL A 38 -2.10 1.40 13.49
N ALA A 39 -1.22 2.25 12.95
CA ALA A 39 -0.74 3.42 13.66
C ALA A 39 -1.76 4.57 13.65
N LYS A 40 -1.90 5.28 14.77
CA LYS A 40 -2.82 6.43 14.86
C LYS A 40 -2.37 7.54 13.90
N GLY A 41 -3.28 7.97 13.03
CA GLY A 41 -2.99 8.95 11.97
C GLY A 41 -2.50 8.32 10.66
N GLN A 42 -2.25 7.01 10.62
CA GLN A 42 -1.96 6.26 9.39
C GLN A 42 -3.28 5.81 8.75
N TRP A 43 -3.36 5.91 7.43
CA TRP A 43 -4.54 5.56 6.65
C TRP A 43 -4.13 4.93 5.32
N GLU A 44 -5.03 4.13 4.77
CA GLU A 44 -4.90 3.51 3.46
C GLU A 44 -6.06 3.92 2.56
N PHE A 45 -5.76 4.07 1.26
CA PHE A 45 -6.74 4.15 0.19
C PHE A 45 -6.35 3.20 -0.94
N GLN A 46 -7.33 2.57 -1.58
CA GLN A 46 -7.08 1.58 -2.63
C GLN A 46 -7.59 2.05 -3.99
N ILE A 47 -6.76 1.88 -5.04
CA ILE A 47 -7.10 2.23 -6.42
C ILE A 47 -6.86 1.03 -7.32
N PHE A 48 -7.86 0.67 -8.12
CA PHE A 48 -7.78 -0.44 -9.06
C PHE A 48 -7.66 0.07 -10.49
N GLY A 49 -6.53 -0.20 -11.13
CA GLY A 49 -6.35 0.09 -12.56
C GLY A 49 -6.54 -1.16 -13.42
N LYS A 50 -7.34 -1.06 -14.48
CA LYS A 50 -7.26 -2.03 -15.59
C LYS A 50 -6.00 -1.75 -16.41
N GLY A 51 -4.90 -2.39 -16.02
CA GLY A 51 -3.57 -2.22 -16.60
C GLY A 51 -2.66 -1.29 -15.78
N SER A 52 -1.36 -1.57 -15.82
CA SER A 52 -0.35 -0.89 -14.99
C SER A 52 -0.26 0.62 -15.26
N LYS A 53 -0.37 1.04 -16.52
CA LYS A 53 -0.35 2.46 -16.89
C LYS A 53 -1.47 3.25 -16.19
N LYS A 54 -2.71 2.79 -16.32
CA LYS A 54 -3.87 3.47 -15.73
C LYS A 54 -3.82 3.44 -14.20
N ALA A 55 -3.35 2.34 -13.62
CA ALA A 55 -3.13 2.25 -12.17
C ALA A 55 -2.13 3.32 -11.68
N ALA A 56 -1.01 3.47 -12.39
CA ALA A 56 0.01 4.48 -12.07
C ALA A 56 -0.52 5.92 -12.23
N ASP A 57 -1.17 6.22 -13.35
CA ASP A 57 -1.74 7.55 -13.62
C ASP A 57 -2.73 7.96 -12.53
N GLN A 58 -3.64 7.04 -12.17
CA GLN A 58 -4.65 7.29 -11.13
C GLN A 58 -4.05 7.40 -9.73
N MET A 59 -3.06 6.57 -9.39
CA MET A 59 -2.35 6.65 -8.11
C MET A 59 -1.66 8.01 -7.91
N TRP A 60 -0.98 8.51 -8.95
CA TRP A 60 -0.34 9.82 -8.90
C TRP A 60 -1.36 10.96 -8.76
N MET A 61 -2.46 10.90 -9.51
CA MET A 61 -3.52 11.91 -9.38
C MET A 61 -4.18 11.87 -8.01
N ALA A 62 -4.43 10.69 -7.44
CA ALA A 62 -4.97 10.57 -6.09
C ALA A 62 -4.02 11.16 -5.03
N ARG A 63 -2.71 10.90 -5.13
CA ARG A 63 -1.71 11.51 -4.24
C ARG A 63 -1.68 13.04 -4.37
N TYR A 64 -1.77 13.56 -5.60
CA TYR A 64 -1.88 14.99 -5.84
C TYR A 64 -3.11 15.58 -5.17
N LEU A 65 -4.29 14.98 -5.38
CA LEU A 65 -5.54 15.43 -4.74
C LEU A 65 -5.45 15.40 -3.21
N MET A 66 -4.81 14.38 -2.63
CA MET A 66 -4.57 14.30 -1.19
C MET A 66 -3.72 15.50 -0.71
N GLN A 67 -2.58 15.75 -1.33
CA GLN A 67 -1.71 16.87 -0.95
C GLN A 67 -2.42 18.22 -1.10
N ARG A 68 -3.16 18.42 -2.20
CA ARG A 68 -3.92 19.65 -2.43
C ARG A 68 -5.04 19.84 -1.40
N LEU A 69 -5.69 18.75 -0.99
CA LEU A 69 -6.72 18.76 0.03
C LEU A 69 -6.13 19.15 1.39
N THR A 70 -5.00 18.56 1.79
CA THR A 70 -4.46 18.76 3.14
C THR A 70 -3.89 20.16 3.38
N GLU A 71 -3.55 20.91 2.32
CA GLU A 71 -3.16 22.32 2.44
C GLU A 71 -4.20 23.17 3.21
N LYS A 72 -5.51 22.97 2.97
CA LYS A 72 -6.55 23.76 3.67
C LYS A 72 -6.69 23.39 5.15
N TYR A 73 -6.17 22.23 5.54
CA TYR A 73 -6.13 21.76 6.93
C TYR A 73 -4.82 22.10 7.63
N GLY A 74 -3.82 22.62 6.91
CA GLY A 74 -2.48 22.85 7.44
C GLY A 74 -1.79 21.56 7.89
N ILE A 75 -2.01 20.46 7.14
CA ILE A 75 -1.45 19.13 7.43
C ILE A 75 -0.62 18.67 6.23
N ASP A 76 0.55 18.07 6.50
CA ASP A 76 1.37 17.41 5.49
C ASP A 76 1.15 15.89 5.51
N ILE A 77 1.34 15.25 4.36
CA ILE A 77 1.36 13.80 4.22
C ILE A 77 2.80 13.29 4.21
N GLU A 78 3.09 12.34 5.09
CA GLU A 78 4.35 11.60 5.14
C GLU A 78 4.22 10.25 4.42
N TYR A 79 4.98 10.08 3.34
CA TYR A 79 5.00 8.85 2.52
C TYR A 79 6.21 7.95 2.83
N HIS A 80 7.13 8.38 3.69
CA HIS A 80 8.27 7.57 4.09
C HIS A 80 7.82 6.21 4.63
N CYS A 81 8.51 5.14 4.23
CA CYS A 81 8.09 3.77 4.53
C CYS A 81 8.18 3.41 6.02
N LYS A 82 8.93 4.17 6.80
CA LYS A 82 9.02 4.02 8.27
C LYS A 82 9.02 5.42 8.92
N PRO A 83 7.86 6.09 9.02
CA PRO A 83 7.80 7.52 9.36
C PRO A 83 8.15 7.81 10.82
N LEU A 84 7.94 6.83 11.71
CA LEU A 84 8.26 6.95 13.14
C LEU A 84 9.62 6.35 13.51
N GLY A 85 10.50 6.11 12.54
CA GLY A 85 11.85 5.57 12.77
C GLY A 85 11.86 4.20 13.45
N ASP A 86 12.89 3.91 14.25
CA ASP A 86 13.05 2.65 14.99
C ASP A 86 12.16 2.62 16.25
N THR A 87 10.85 2.66 16.04
CA THR A 87 9.83 2.49 17.06
C THR A 87 9.00 1.24 16.77
N ASP A 88 8.27 0.78 17.79
CA ASP A 88 7.36 -0.38 17.74
C ASP A 88 6.04 -0.09 17.00
N TRP A 89 6.08 0.79 15.99
CA TRP A 89 4.95 1.16 15.15
C TRP A 89 5.14 0.65 13.73
N ASN A 90 4.02 0.30 13.08
CA ASN A 90 4.03 -0.15 11.69
C ASN A 90 4.69 0.86 10.74
N GLY A 91 5.31 0.33 9.68
CA GLY A 91 5.69 1.14 8.53
C GLY A 91 4.52 1.35 7.58
N SER A 92 4.74 2.15 6.54
CA SER A 92 3.79 2.38 5.45
C SER A 92 4.27 1.65 4.19
N GLY A 93 3.48 0.69 3.71
CA GLY A 93 3.71 -0.01 2.46
C GLY A 93 2.82 0.50 1.33
N MET A 94 3.09 0.04 0.11
CA MET A 94 2.19 0.18 -1.04
C MET A 94 1.99 -1.19 -1.67
N HIS A 95 1.19 -2.04 -1.02
CA HIS A 95 0.92 -3.38 -1.52
C HIS A 95 0.33 -3.32 -2.93
N ALA A 96 0.91 -4.10 -3.84
CA ALA A 96 0.54 -4.10 -5.25
C ALA A 96 -0.09 -5.43 -5.64
N ASN A 97 -1.42 -5.45 -5.75
CA ASN A 97 -2.15 -6.58 -6.30
C ASN A 97 -2.01 -6.59 -7.83
N PHE A 98 -1.74 -7.74 -8.43
CA PHE A 98 -1.69 -7.87 -9.89
C PHE A 98 -2.30 -9.20 -10.35
N SER A 99 -2.86 -9.21 -11.56
CA SER A 99 -3.25 -10.45 -12.24
C SER A 99 -3.23 -10.28 -13.75
N THR A 100 -2.83 -11.33 -14.45
CA THR A 100 -2.99 -11.46 -15.91
C THR A 100 -4.29 -12.21 -16.22
N ALA A 101 -4.75 -12.19 -17.48
CA ALA A 101 -5.87 -13.04 -17.90
C ALA A 101 -5.58 -14.52 -17.61
N TYR A 102 -4.36 -14.97 -17.90
CA TYR A 102 -3.93 -16.34 -17.62
C TYR A 102 -4.05 -16.70 -16.14
N MET A 103 -3.63 -15.83 -15.21
CA MET A 103 -3.76 -16.07 -13.77
C MET A 103 -5.20 -16.27 -13.32
N ARG A 104 -6.16 -15.56 -13.94
CA ARG A 104 -7.57 -15.58 -13.54
C ARG A 104 -8.36 -16.73 -14.17
N GLU A 105 -8.01 -17.08 -15.40
CA GLU A 105 -8.83 -18.01 -16.22
C GLU A 105 -8.23 -19.41 -16.31
N VAL A 106 -6.91 -19.55 -16.21
CA VAL A 106 -6.19 -20.83 -16.36
C VAL A 106 -5.42 -21.15 -15.09
N GLY A 107 -4.44 -20.31 -14.73
CA GLY A 107 -3.67 -20.40 -13.49
C GLY A 107 -3.15 -21.80 -13.18
N GLY A 108 -3.35 -22.22 -11.93
CA GLY A 108 -2.95 -23.54 -11.44
C GLY A 108 -1.67 -23.52 -10.60
N LYS A 109 -1.54 -24.51 -9.70
CA LYS A 109 -0.46 -24.59 -8.73
C LYS A 109 0.91 -24.49 -9.40
N ASP A 110 1.17 -25.29 -10.43
CA ASP A 110 2.45 -25.32 -11.14
C ASP A 110 2.82 -23.96 -11.75
N TYR A 111 1.83 -23.23 -12.27
CA TYR A 111 2.05 -21.87 -12.80
C TYR A 111 2.41 -20.88 -11.69
N PHE A 112 1.71 -20.93 -10.56
CA PHE A 112 2.02 -20.08 -9.41
C PHE A 112 3.37 -20.42 -8.78
N GLU A 113 3.74 -21.69 -8.68
CA GLU A 113 5.07 -22.11 -8.21
C GLU A 113 6.19 -21.59 -9.12
N ALA A 114 6.01 -21.68 -10.44
CA ALA A 114 6.95 -21.10 -11.40
C ALA A 114 7.01 -19.56 -11.31
N LEU A 115 5.87 -18.89 -11.09
CA LEU A 115 5.80 -17.45 -10.90
C LEU A 115 6.53 -17.02 -9.62
N MET A 116 6.34 -17.73 -8.51
CA MET A 116 7.03 -17.45 -7.24
C MET A 116 8.54 -17.67 -7.36
N ALA A 117 8.97 -18.72 -8.07
CA ALA A 117 10.40 -18.93 -8.36
C ALA A 117 11.00 -17.80 -9.21
N ALA A 118 10.20 -17.20 -10.12
CA ALA A 118 10.62 -16.03 -10.87
C ALA A 118 10.75 -14.78 -9.97
N PHE A 119 9.85 -14.57 -9.00
CA PHE A 119 10.00 -13.48 -8.03
C PHE A 119 11.25 -13.63 -7.17
N ASP A 120 11.51 -14.84 -6.64
CA ASP A 120 12.71 -15.12 -5.84
C ASP A 120 13.99 -14.82 -6.62
N LYS A 121 14.06 -15.32 -7.86
CA LYS A 121 15.20 -15.09 -8.76
C LYS A 121 15.50 -13.60 -8.99
N ASN A 122 14.48 -12.75 -9.04
CA ASN A 122 14.61 -11.33 -9.36
C ASN A 122 14.44 -10.42 -8.12
N LEU A 123 14.54 -10.98 -6.91
CA LEU A 123 14.28 -10.25 -5.66
C LEU A 123 15.01 -8.91 -5.57
N MET A 124 16.31 -8.89 -5.85
CA MET A 124 17.13 -7.68 -5.68
C MET A 124 16.79 -6.61 -6.72
N ASP A 125 16.41 -7.00 -7.94
CA ASP A 125 15.95 -6.07 -8.97
C ASP A 125 14.61 -5.42 -8.59
N HIS A 126 13.71 -6.20 -7.99
CA HIS A 126 12.46 -5.69 -7.43
C HIS A 126 12.72 -4.72 -6.26
N ILE A 127 13.54 -5.12 -5.28
CA ILE A 127 13.88 -4.27 -4.12
C ILE A 127 14.50 -2.93 -4.57
N ALA A 128 15.37 -2.95 -5.58
CA ALA A 128 16.01 -1.74 -6.10
C ALA A 128 15.01 -0.69 -6.63
N VAL A 129 13.80 -1.09 -7.02
CA VAL A 129 12.77 -0.20 -7.58
C VAL A 129 11.51 -0.07 -6.71
N TYR A 130 11.44 -0.76 -5.57
CA TYR A 130 10.28 -0.70 -4.66
C TYR A 130 10.25 0.52 -3.74
N GLY A 131 11.27 1.37 -3.83
CA GLY A 131 11.38 2.65 -3.13
C GLY A 131 12.56 2.70 -2.17
N PRO A 132 13.04 3.92 -1.85
CA PRO A 132 14.17 4.12 -0.94
C PRO A 132 13.86 3.65 0.47
N ASP A 133 14.90 3.34 1.24
CA ASP A 133 14.84 3.06 2.69
C ASP A 133 13.95 1.87 3.10
N ASN A 134 13.54 1.02 2.16
CA ASN A 134 12.68 -0.12 2.44
C ASN A 134 13.33 -1.13 3.39
N ASP A 135 14.65 -1.17 3.50
CA ASP A 135 15.39 -1.97 4.50
C ASP A 135 15.03 -1.59 5.94
N LYS A 136 14.62 -0.34 6.19
CA LYS A 136 14.13 0.14 7.50
C LYS A 136 12.72 -0.35 7.83
N ARG A 137 11.93 -0.74 6.81
CA ARG A 137 10.55 -1.24 6.96
C ARG A 137 10.49 -2.77 6.92
N LEU A 138 11.08 -3.35 5.88
CA LEU A 138 11.06 -4.78 5.55
C LEU A 138 12.09 -5.54 6.40
N THR A 139 11.72 -5.78 7.66
CA THR A 139 12.63 -6.33 8.69
C THR A 139 12.25 -7.74 9.15
N GLY A 140 11.12 -8.28 8.69
CA GLY A 140 10.54 -9.51 9.24
C GLY A 140 9.59 -9.27 10.42
N LYS A 141 9.45 -8.02 10.88
CA LYS A 141 8.53 -7.61 11.95
C LYS A 141 7.34 -6.84 11.37
N HIS A 142 6.27 -6.69 12.16
CA HIS A 142 5.11 -5.84 11.83
C HIS A 142 4.52 -6.13 10.45
N GLU A 143 4.16 -7.39 10.22
CA GLU A 143 3.52 -7.84 8.97
C GLU A 143 4.36 -7.53 7.71
N THR A 144 5.68 -7.72 7.79
CA THR A 144 6.59 -7.60 6.65
C THR A 144 7.56 -8.78 6.57
N ALA A 145 7.93 -9.18 5.36
CA ALA A 145 9.10 -10.02 5.12
C ALA A 145 10.40 -9.22 5.23
N PRO A 146 11.54 -9.85 5.58
CA PRO A 146 12.85 -9.20 5.48
C PRO A 146 13.20 -8.91 4.02
N TRP A 147 13.74 -7.71 3.74
CA TRP A 147 14.00 -7.22 2.37
C TRP A 147 14.92 -8.12 1.53
N ASN A 148 15.80 -8.89 2.17
CA ASN A 148 16.85 -9.68 1.53
C ASN A 148 16.50 -11.17 1.37
N ARG A 149 15.25 -11.56 1.63
CA ARG A 149 14.79 -12.95 1.45
C ARG A 149 13.36 -12.98 0.95
N PHE A 150 13.15 -13.67 -0.16
CA PHE A 150 11.82 -13.92 -0.69
C PHE A 150 11.12 -15.05 0.10
N SER A 151 9.82 -14.89 0.30
CA SER A 151 8.93 -15.88 0.89
C SER A 151 7.52 -15.68 0.33
N TYR A 152 6.73 -16.75 0.24
CA TYR A 152 5.33 -16.64 -0.13
C TYR A 152 4.47 -17.62 0.68
N GLY A 153 3.21 -17.27 0.93
CA GLY A 153 2.33 -18.10 1.75
C GLY A 153 0.85 -17.76 1.63
N ILE A 154 -0.01 -18.79 1.68
CA ILE A 154 -1.47 -18.59 1.69
C ILE A 154 -1.86 -17.94 3.02
N ALA A 155 -2.41 -16.73 2.95
CA ALA A 155 -2.82 -15.93 4.11
C ALA A 155 -1.66 -15.65 5.10
N ASP A 156 -0.41 -15.65 4.64
CA ASP A 156 0.75 -15.32 5.46
C ASP A 156 1.11 -13.83 5.31
N ARG A 157 0.74 -13.03 6.30
CA ARG A 157 1.05 -11.59 6.30
C ARG A 157 2.54 -11.27 6.54
N GLY A 158 3.35 -12.24 6.95
CA GLY A 158 4.80 -12.09 7.10
C GLY A 158 5.57 -12.45 5.83
N ALA A 159 4.88 -12.91 4.79
CA ALA A 159 5.51 -13.28 3.53
C ALA A 159 5.76 -12.08 2.61
N SER A 160 6.60 -12.27 1.59
CA SER A 160 6.79 -11.28 0.53
C SER A 160 5.59 -11.24 -0.43
N ILE A 161 4.97 -12.41 -0.68
CA ILE A 161 3.77 -12.60 -1.53
C ILE A 161 2.75 -13.52 -0.87
#